data_AF-R7SKK0-F1
#
_entry.id   AF-R7SKK0-F1
#
_cell.length_a   1.000
_cell.length_b   1.000
_cell.length_c   1.000
_cell.angle_alpha   90.00
_cell.angle_beta   90.00
_cell.angle_gamma   90.00
#
_symmetry.space_group_name_H-M   'P 1'
#
loop_
_entity.id
_entity.type
_entity.pdbx_description
1 polymer ?
#
loop_
_entity_poly.entity_id
_entity_poly.type
_entity_poly.pdbx_seq_one_letter_code
_entity_poly.pdbx_strand_id
1 'polypeptide(L)'
;MASGSRYAPLAEDDFESEDPGPHTHPAPSLAHTRPASPTATLQAYPEIQWIYAGVEYDSLENAIRASADSLGINKQAYVDWAIFVTRDITRRKVVNVYNVLGSKIYEHWNNFLNECDTTHATFKELDTSMTGLHTKADTAGNLALKAVEENKQLKAELVTVNADLEVLNRNNTELVKWYKELAAKFTQLEQGLSTRTTLGISTTPVPVVSQALRIKASEPPKYKGNKGSDITLEQWLQKMGLWFRVQNITTDNDKITLALMYLEG
;
A
#
# COMPACT_ATOMS: atom_id res chain seq x y z
N MET A 1 -29.68 33.90 27.15
CA MET A 1 -28.49 33.22 26.59
C MET A 1 -28.16 32.08 27.54
N ALA A 2 -28.72 30.86 27.51
CA ALA A 2 -29.06 29.91 26.45
C ALA A 2 -27.83 29.34 25.72
N SER A 3 -27.33 28.19 26.19
CA SER A 3 -27.16 26.91 25.46
C SER A 3 -26.31 25.95 26.34
N GLY A 4 -26.67 24.72 26.72
CA GLY A 4 -27.70 23.80 26.24
C GLY A 4 -27.12 22.72 25.33
N SER A 5 -26.55 21.65 25.89
CA SER A 5 -26.25 20.39 25.17
C SER A 5 -26.17 19.25 26.20
N ARG A 6 -27.23 18.50 26.52
CA ARG A 6 -27.95 17.44 25.76
C ARG A 6 -27.04 16.31 25.26
N TYR A 7 -26.67 15.43 26.19
CA TYR A 7 -26.41 14.03 25.87
C TYR A 7 -27.73 13.37 25.45
N ALA A 8 -27.77 12.88 24.22
CA ALA A 8 -28.77 11.93 23.76
C ALA A 8 -28.20 10.51 23.94
N PRO A 9 -28.94 9.55 24.54
CA PRO A 9 -28.61 8.15 24.38
C PRO A 9 -29.07 7.70 22.99
N LEU A 10 -28.15 7.16 22.20
CA LEU A 10 -28.49 6.47 20.96
C LEU A 10 -29.32 5.24 21.29
N ALA A 11 -30.40 5.08 20.52
CA ALA A 11 -31.37 4.01 20.64
C ALA A 11 -30.71 2.63 20.48
N GLU A 12 -31.16 1.69 21.30
CA GLU A 12 -31.05 0.25 21.08
C GLU A 12 -31.82 -0.05 19.78
N ASP A 13 -31.10 -0.22 18.66
CA ASP A 13 -31.70 -0.79 17.45
C ASP A 13 -31.77 -2.31 17.63
N ASP A 14 -33.02 -2.79 17.65
CA ASP A 14 -33.41 -4.16 17.36
C ASP A 14 -32.74 -4.63 16.05
N PHE A 15 -31.80 -5.56 16.18
CA PHE A 15 -31.50 -6.49 15.10
C PHE A 15 -31.97 -7.88 15.51
N GLU A 16 -33.22 -8.17 15.14
CA GLU A 16 -33.71 -9.53 15.03
C GLU A 16 -32.98 -10.27 13.88
N SER A 17 -32.62 -11.52 14.17
CA SER A 17 -32.36 -12.65 13.26
C SER A 17 -31.08 -12.68 12.43
N GLU A 18 -30.19 -13.63 12.74
CA GLU A 18 -30.16 -14.92 12.03
C GLU A 18 -29.33 -15.95 12.82
N ASP A 19 -29.89 -17.15 12.98
CA ASP A 19 -29.23 -18.34 13.52
C ASP A 19 -28.27 -18.93 12.48
N PRO A 20 -26.96 -19.06 12.76
CA PRO A 20 -26.10 -19.96 12.03
C PRO A 20 -25.90 -21.24 12.85
N GLY A 21 -26.44 -22.35 12.32
CA GLY A 21 -26.22 -23.70 12.84
C GLY A 21 -24.74 -24.09 13.01
N PRO A 22 -24.46 -25.28 13.58
CA PRO A 22 -23.24 -25.54 14.34
C PRO A 22 -22.04 -25.72 13.42
N HIS A 23 -21.23 -24.68 13.28
CA HIS A 23 -19.92 -24.79 12.65
C HIS A 23 -18.88 -25.28 13.66
N THR A 24 -18.63 -26.58 13.60
CA THR A 24 -17.50 -27.28 14.21
C THR A 24 -16.18 -26.75 13.66
N HIS A 25 -15.58 -25.77 14.33
CA HIS A 25 -14.14 -25.49 14.24
C HIS A 25 -13.63 -25.17 15.64
N PRO A 26 -12.68 -25.96 16.19
CA PRO A 26 -12.08 -25.64 17.46
C PRO A 26 -11.16 -24.43 17.26
N ALA A 27 -11.65 -23.25 17.67
CA ALA A 27 -10.78 -22.10 17.88
C ALA A 27 -9.70 -22.48 18.92
N PRO A 28 -8.45 -22.02 18.78
CA PRO A 28 -7.45 -22.25 19.81
C PRO A 28 -7.94 -21.55 21.07
N SER A 29 -8.33 -22.35 22.05
CA SER A 29 -8.64 -21.90 23.40
C SER A 29 -7.39 -21.22 23.97
N LEU A 30 -7.28 -19.91 23.75
CA LEU A 30 -6.49 -19.01 24.58
C LEU A 30 -7.16 -19.04 25.95
N ALA A 31 -6.76 -20.05 26.72
CA ALA A 31 -6.99 -20.11 28.14
C ALA A 31 -6.53 -18.75 28.67
N HIS A 32 -7.51 -17.90 29.00
CA HIS A 32 -7.27 -16.74 29.82
C HIS A 32 -6.78 -17.31 31.13
N THR A 33 -5.45 -17.36 31.29
CA THR A 33 -4.81 -17.58 32.56
C THR A 33 -5.17 -16.36 33.38
N ARG A 34 -6.35 -16.39 34.00
CA ARG A 34 -6.73 -15.46 35.04
C ARG A 34 -5.53 -15.41 35.99
N PRO A 35 -4.88 -14.25 36.19
CA PRO A 35 -3.84 -14.17 37.19
C PRO A 35 -4.48 -14.67 38.48
N ALA A 36 -3.89 -15.71 39.06
CA ALA A 36 -4.41 -16.30 40.28
C ALA A 36 -4.60 -15.14 41.27
N SER A 37 -5.79 -15.02 41.86
CA SER A 37 -6.00 -14.07 42.94
C SER A 37 -4.86 -14.26 43.94
N PRO A 38 -4.16 -13.19 44.36
CA PRO A 38 -3.06 -13.30 45.31
C PRO A 38 -3.66 -13.44 46.70
N THR A 39 -4.47 -14.48 46.91
CA THR A 39 -4.66 -15.03 48.24
C THR A 39 -3.37 -15.79 48.54
N ALA A 40 -2.28 -15.05 48.76
CA ALA A 40 -1.11 -15.59 49.39
C ALA A 40 -1.60 -16.14 50.73
N THR A 41 -1.75 -17.46 50.81
CA THR A 41 -1.99 -18.17 52.06
C THR A 41 -0.99 -17.58 53.04
N LEU A 42 -1.47 -16.86 54.06
CA LEU A 42 -0.60 -16.45 55.16
C LEU A 42 0.03 -17.74 55.64
N GLN A 43 1.30 -17.93 55.31
CA GLN A 43 2.07 -19.11 55.67
C GLN A 43 1.78 -19.36 57.13
N ALA A 44 1.18 -20.52 57.43
CA ALA A 44 0.59 -20.82 58.72
C ALA A 44 1.56 -20.35 59.79
N TYR A 45 1.11 -19.42 60.64
CA TYR A 45 1.92 -18.97 61.76
C TYR A 45 2.40 -20.24 62.48
N PRO A 46 3.71 -20.44 62.66
CA PRO A 46 4.18 -21.60 63.38
C PRO A 46 3.50 -21.63 64.75
N GLU A 47 3.03 -22.82 65.12
CA GLU A 47 2.34 -23.06 66.38
C GLU A 47 3.18 -22.48 67.53
N ILE A 48 2.55 -21.68 68.39
CA ILE A 48 3.28 -20.92 69.41
C ILE A 48 3.76 -21.89 70.49
N GLN A 49 5.06 -22.14 70.51
CA GLN A 49 5.72 -22.88 71.59
C GLN A 49 5.99 -21.95 72.78
N TRP A 50 5.62 -22.39 73.98
CA TRP A 50 5.87 -21.65 75.23
C TRP A 50 7.13 -22.19 75.90
N ILE A 51 8.29 -21.63 75.57
CA ILE A 51 9.57 -22.08 76.10
C ILE A 51 10.12 -21.09 77.13
N TYR A 52 10.48 -21.59 78.32
CA TYR A 52 11.22 -20.83 79.33
C TYR A 52 12.39 -21.65 79.84
N ALA A 53 13.58 -21.04 79.89
CA ALA A 53 14.84 -21.69 80.29
C ALA A 53 15.14 -23.02 79.54
N GLY A 54 14.72 -23.14 78.29
CA GLY A 54 14.90 -24.36 77.48
C GLY A 54 13.87 -25.47 77.73
N VAL A 55 12.90 -25.25 78.61
CA VAL A 55 11.78 -26.18 78.87
C VAL A 55 10.53 -25.68 78.15
N GLU A 56 9.88 -26.57 77.41
CA GLU A 56 8.58 -26.30 76.76
C GLU A 56 7.43 -26.55 77.74
N TYR A 57 6.43 -25.68 77.72
CA TYR A 57 5.26 -25.74 78.57
C TYR A 57 3.99 -25.84 77.72
N ASP A 58 3.03 -26.64 78.19
CA ASP A 58 1.74 -26.84 77.51
C ASP A 58 0.88 -25.57 77.42
N SER A 59 1.18 -24.56 78.26
CA SER A 59 0.45 -23.30 78.26
C SER A 59 1.35 -22.11 78.62
N LEU A 60 0.97 -20.93 78.10
CA LEU A 60 1.58 -19.65 78.47
C LEU A 60 1.52 -19.44 79.99
N GLU A 61 0.43 -19.82 80.64
CA GLU A 61 0.26 -19.68 82.08
C GLU A 61 1.31 -20.50 82.85
N ASN A 62 1.58 -21.73 82.43
CA ASN A 62 2.58 -22.59 83.05
C ASN A 62 4.00 -22.04 82.85
N ALA A 63 4.29 -21.50 81.65
CA ALA A 63 5.56 -20.83 81.39
C ALA A 63 5.74 -19.55 82.23
N ILE A 64 4.67 -18.73 82.38
CA ILE A 64 4.70 -17.54 83.22
C ILE A 64 4.91 -17.93 84.69
N ARG A 65 4.20 -18.95 85.19
CA ARG A 65 4.36 -19.44 86.57
C ARG A 65 5.77 -19.92 86.83
N ALA A 66 6.34 -20.74 85.95
CA ALA A 66 7.73 -21.19 86.07
C ALA A 66 8.73 -20.02 86.04
N SER A 67 8.48 -19.00 85.21
CA SER A 67 9.32 -17.79 85.18
C SER A 67 9.24 -16.98 86.48
N ALA A 68 8.03 -16.88 87.07
CA ALA A 68 7.80 -16.16 88.31
C ALA A 68 8.50 -16.87 89.47
N ASP A 69 8.38 -18.20 89.54
CA ASP A 69 9.01 -19.04 90.56
C ASP A 69 10.55 -18.96 90.45
N SER A 70 11.10 -19.03 89.24
CA SER A 70 12.55 -18.92 89.00
C SER A 70 13.12 -17.54 89.37
N LEU A 71 12.31 -16.49 89.33
CA LEU A 71 12.72 -15.11 89.65
C LEU A 71 12.36 -14.69 91.09
N GLY A 72 11.79 -15.61 91.89
CA GLY A 72 11.40 -15.33 93.27
C GLY A 72 10.24 -14.33 93.41
N ILE A 73 9.37 -14.23 92.39
CA ILE A 73 8.20 -13.35 92.42
C ILE A 73 7.18 -13.90 93.42
N ASN A 74 6.88 -13.12 94.46
CA ASN A 74 5.91 -13.54 95.48
C ASN A 74 4.45 -13.45 94.98
N LYS A 75 3.53 -14.09 95.72
CA LYS A 75 2.10 -14.13 95.36
C LYS A 75 1.45 -12.75 95.20
N GLN A 76 1.94 -11.74 95.92
CA GLN A 76 1.41 -10.37 95.86
C GLN A 76 1.81 -9.66 94.55
N ALA A 77 3.01 -9.93 94.04
CA ALA A 77 3.55 -9.32 92.81
C ALA A 77 3.30 -10.17 91.54
N TYR A 78 2.77 -11.39 91.69
CA TYR A 78 2.55 -12.32 90.57
C TYR A 78 1.63 -11.74 89.48
N VAL A 79 0.56 -11.04 89.88
CA VAL A 79 -0.40 -10.47 88.92
C VAL A 79 0.28 -9.40 88.07
N ASP A 80 1.04 -8.50 88.69
CA ASP A 80 1.79 -7.46 87.97
C ASP A 80 2.86 -8.05 87.06
N TRP A 81 3.54 -9.11 87.51
CA TRP A 81 4.50 -9.86 86.70
C TRP A 81 3.84 -10.51 85.48
N ALA A 82 2.72 -11.20 85.67
CA ALA A 82 1.97 -11.84 84.58
C ALA A 82 1.47 -10.81 83.55
N ILE A 83 0.99 -9.65 84.01
CA ILE A 83 0.60 -8.53 83.15
C ILE A 83 1.81 -8.02 82.36
N PHE A 84 2.94 -7.82 83.02
CA PHE A 84 4.17 -7.35 82.38
C PHE A 84 4.64 -8.28 81.26
N VAL A 85 4.74 -9.60 81.55
CA VAL A 85 5.18 -10.61 80.58
C VAL A 85 4.22 -10.71 79.40
N THR A 86 2.92 -10.76 79.68
CA THR A 86 1.89 -10.86 78.63
C THR A 86 1.92 -9.62 77.73
N ARG A 87 2.06 -8.43 78.31
CA ARG A 87 2.17 -7.18 77.56
C ARG A 87 3.43 -7.14 76.69
N ASP A 88 4.56 -7.60 77.21
CA ASP A 88 5.81 -7.62 76.45
C ASP A 88 5.77 -8.62 75.27
N ILE A 89 5.28 -9.84 75.50
CA ILE A 89 5.06 -10.84 74.44
C ILE A 89 4.11 -10.29 73.38
N THR A 90 2.98 -9.73 73.79
CA THR A 90 1.98 -9.16 72.88
C THR A 90 2.60 -8.06 72.04
N ARG A 91 3.32 -7.11 72.66
CA ARG A 91 3.99 -6.02 71.94
C ARG A 91 4.98 -6.55 70.91
N ARG A 92 5.84 -7.49 71.28
CA ARG A 92 6.83 -8.09 70.35
C ARG A 92 6.15 -8.80 69.17
N LYS A 93 5.10 -9.58 69.43
CA LYS A 93 4.37 -10.31 68.39
C LYS A 93 3.63 -9.35 67.45
N VAL A 94 2.93 -8.34 67.99
CA VAL A 94 2.23 -7.33 67.19
C VAL A 94 3.19 -6.56 66.29
N VAL A 95 4.33 -6.10 66.82
CA VAL A 95 5.34 -5.41 66.02
C VAL A 95 5.90 -6.32 64.91
N ASN A 96 6.15 -7.59 65.20
CA ASN A 96 6.61 -8.54 64.19
C ASN A 96 5.57 -8.76 63.08
N VAL A 97 4.30 -8.97 63.45
CA VAL A 97 3.19 -9.09 62.47
C VAL A 97 3.10 -7.84 61.61
N TYR A 98 3.15 -6.67 62.23
CA TYR A 98 3.08 -5.39 61.53
C TYR A 98 4.23 -5.24 60.52
N ASN A 99 5.46 -5.56 60.91
CA ASN A 99 6.63 -5.45 60.03
C ASN A 99 6.55 -6.45 58.86
N VAL A 100 6.19 -7.71 59.12
CA VAL A 100 6.04 -8.74 58.08
C VAL A 100 4.93 -8.36 57.11
N LEU A 101 3.78 -7.92 57.63
CA LEU A 101 2.65 -7.52 56.81
C LEU A 101 2.99 -6.27 55.98
N GLY A 102 3.61 -5.26 56.59
CA GLY A 102 4.04 -4.04 55.91
C GLY A 102 5.03 -4.34 54.79
N SER A 103 6.02 -5.19 55.03
CA SER A 103 6.97 -5.63 54.01
C SER A 103 6.27 -6.32 52.84
N LYS A 104 5.35 -7.25 53.11
CA LYS A 104 4.60 -7.96 52.07
C LYS A 104 3.67 -7.04 51.27
N ILE A 105 3.02 -6.09 51.94
CA ILE A 105 2.17 -5.09 51.27
C ILE A 105 3.02 -4.23 50.33
N TYR A 106 4.19 -3.78 50.78
CA TYR A 106 5.07 -2.96 49.96
C TYR A 106 5.60 -3.74 48.75
N GLU A 107 6.03 -4.98 48.95
CA GLU A 107 6.48 -5.87 47.87
C GLU A 107 5.37 -6.11 46.83
N HIS A 108 4.16 -6.45 47.29
CA HIS A 108 3.02 -6.66 46.41
C HIS A 108 2.66 -5.39 45.62
N TRP A 109 2.67 -4.24 46.28
CA TRP A 109 2.40 -2.96 45.63
C TRP A 109 3.44 -2.65 44.55
N ASN A 110 4.72 -2.89 44.83
CA ASN A 110 5.78 -2.69 43.85
C ASN A 110 5.70 -3.66 42.67
N ASN A 111 5.37 -4.93 42.93
CA ASN A 111 5.16 -5.93 41.88
C ASN A 111 3.97 -5.55 40.98
N PHE A 112 2.86 -5.10 41.57
CA PHE A 112 1.70 -4.63 40.83
C PHE A 112 2.03 -3.42 39.94
N LEU A 113 2.78 -2.44 40.46
CA LEU A 113 3.23 -1.30 39.67
C LEU A 113 4.11 -1.71 38.50
N ASN A 114 5.09 -2.60 38.73
CA ASN A 114 5.95 -3.12 37.67
C ASN A 114 5.17 -3.86 36.58
N GLU A 115 4.16 -4.65 36.98
CA GLU A 115 3.27 -5.34 36.03
C GLU A 115 2.43 -4.34 35.23
N CYS A 116 1.91 -3.30 35.88
CA CYS A 116 1.18 -2.20 35.22
C CYS A 116 2.06 -1.48 34.20
N ASP A 117 3.30 -1.11 34.56
CA ASP A 117 4.25 -0.43 33.67
C ASP A 117 4.62 -1.31 32.47
N THR A 118 4.86 -2.60 32.71
CA THR A 118 5.17 -3.57 31.65
C THR A 118 3.99 -3.70 30.69
N THR A 119 2.77 -3.86 31.23
CA THR A 119 1.53 -3.96 30.45
C THR A 119 1.32 -2.68 29.63
N HIS A 120 1.48 -1.51 30.24
CA HIS A 120 1.35 -0.24 29.56
C HIS A 120 2.36 -0.08 28.41
N ALA A 121 3.61 -0.49 28.61
CA ALA A 121 4.63 -0.48 27.56
C ALA A 121 4.23 -1.38 26.38
N THR A 122 3.73 -2.58 26.64
CA THR A 122 3.27 -3.49 25.57
C THR A 122 2.08 -2.92 24.80
N PHE A 123 1.13 -2.27 25.48
CA PHE A 123 0.01 -1.60 24.83
C PHE A 123 0.47 -0.46 23.91
N LYS A 124 1.45 0.33 24.36
CA LYS A 124 2.00 1.43 23.56
C LYS A 124 2.71 0.93 22.30
N GLU A 125 3.42 -0.19 22.39
CA GLU A 125 4.05 -0.83 21.23
C GLU A 125 2.98 -1.34 20.24
N LEU A 126 1.92 -1.97 20.75
CA LEU A 126 0.79 -2.43 19.94
C LEU A 126 0.11 -1.27 19.22
N ASP A 127 -0.16 -0.16 19.91
CA ASP A 127 -0.77 1.05 19.34
C ASP A 127 0.10 1.66 18.22
N THR A 128 1.42 1.71 18.44
CA THR A 128 2.38 2.17 17.43
C THR A 128 2.37 1.25 16.20
N SER A 129 2.36 -0.07 16.42
CA SER A 129 2.29 -1.07 15.35
C SER A 129 1.00 -0.95 14.56
N MET A 130 -0.14 -0.77 15.24
CA MET A 130 -1.46 -0.64 14.62
C MET A 130 -1.58 0.63 13.79
N THR A 131 -1.07 1.75 14.30
CA THR A 131 -0.97 3.01 13.55
C THR A 131 -0.12 2.85 12.27
N GLY A 132 1.01 2.15 12.38
CA GLY A 132 1.85 1.80 11.24
C GLY A 132 1.12 0.91 10.20
N LEU A 133 0.31 -0.05 10.66
CA LEU A 133 -0.48 -0.92 9.80
C LEU A 133 -1.57 -0.13 9.05
N HIS A 134 -2.28 0.77 9.75
CA HIS A 134 -3.28 1.66 9.11
C HIS A 134 -2.66 2.51 8.01
N THR A 135 -1.49 3.10 8.27
CA THR A 135 -0.78 3.93 7.26
C THR A 135 -0.40 3.11 6.01
N LYS A 136 0.04 1.86 6.21
CA LYS A 136 0.34 0.94 5.10
C LYS A 136 -0.91 0.53 4.33
N ALA A 137 -2.02 0.27 5.03
CA ALA A 137 -3.30 -0.06 4.42
C ALA A 137 -3.81 1.09 3.55
N ASP A 138 -3.75 2.33 4.05
CA ASP A 138 -4.14 3.52 3.29
C ASP A 138 -3.28 3.72 2.03
N THR A 139 -1.96 3.51 2.17
CA THR A 139 -1.03 3.59 1.03
C THR A 139 -1.33 2.52 -0.02
N ALA A 140 -1.58 1.28 0.42
CA ALA A 140 -1.94 0.18 -0.48
C ALA A 140 -3.28 0.45 -1.18
N GLY A 141 -4.28 0.99 -0.46
CA GLY A 141 -5.56 1.40 -1.03
C GLY A 141 -5.40 2.46 -2.12
N ASN A 142 -4.59 3.49 -1.87
CA ASN A 142 -4.30 4.54 -2.84
C ASN A 142 -3.59 3.99 -4.10
N LEU A 143 -2.64 3.07 -3.94
CA LEU A 143 -1.97 2.41 -5.06
C LEU A 143 -2.93 1.53 -5.87
N ALA A 144 -3.82 0.80 -5.20
CA ALA A 144 -4.84 -0.01 -5.87
C ALA A 144 -5.81 0.86 -6.69
N LEU A 145 -6.27 1.98 -6.14
CA LEU A 145 -7.11 2.95 -6.86
C LEU A 145 -6.40 3.50 -8.10
N LYS A 146 -5.12 3.87 -7.98
CA LYS A 146 -4.32 4.33 -9.12
C LYS A 146 -4.20 3.25 -10.20
N ALA A 147 -3.90 2.01 -9.81
CA ALA A 147 -3.79 0.90 -10.76
C ALA A 147 -5.13 0.60 -11.48
N VAL A 148 -6.27 0.74 -10.78
CA VAL A 148 -7.59 0.58 -11.39
C VAL A 148 -7.85 1.65 -12.45
N GLU A 149 -7.51 2.91 -12.17
CA GLU A 149 -7.72 4.00 -13.13
C GLU A 149 -6.78 3.86 -14.36
N GLU A 150 -5.51 3.50 -14.14
CA GLU A 150 -4.59 3.18 -15.23
C GLU A 150 -5.11 2.02 -16.10
N ASN A 151 -5.67 0.97 -15.49
CA ASN A 151 -6.24 -0.16 -16.22
C ASN A 151 -7.45 0.25 -17.06
N LYS A 152 -8.29 1.16 -16.53
CA LYS A 152 -9.44 1.71 -17.25
C LYS A 152 -8.99 2.53 -18.46
N GLN A 153 -7.95 3.35 -18.31
CA GLN A 153 -7.35 4.11 -19.40
C GLN A 153 -6.79 3.17 -20.49
N LEU A 154 -6.02 2.16 -20.11
CA LEU A 154 -5.46 1.17 -21.04
C LEU A 154 -6.55 0.40 -21.80
N LYS A 155 -7.67 0.06 -21.13
CA LYS A 155 -8.82 -0.55 -21.80
C LYS A 155 -9.43 0.37 -22.86
N ALA A 156 -9.54 1.66 -22.59
CA ALA A 156 -10.04 2.63 -23.56
C ALA A 156 -9.10 2.75 -24.76
N GLU A 157 -7.79 2.82 -24.52
CA GLU A 157 -6.77 2.86 -25.58
C GLU A 157 -6.80 1.59 -26.45
N LEU A 158 -6.97 0.42 -25.83
CA LEU A 158 -7.08 -0.86 -26.55
C LEU A 158 -8.28 -0.89 -27.51
N VAL A 159 -9.43 -0.33 -27.11
CA VAL A 159 -10.62 -0.23 -27.97
C VAL A 159 -10.33 0.64 -29.19
N THR A 160 -9.67 1.78 -29.00
CA THR A 160 -9.29 2.69 -30.10
C THR A 160 -8.33 2.00 -31.07
N VAL A 161 -7.27 1.37 -30.57
CA VAL A 161 -6.30 0.65 -31.40
C VAL A 161 -6.97 -0.48 -32.17
N ASN A 162 -7.92 -1.19 -31.57
CA ASN A 162 -8.66 -2.25 -32.26
C ASN A 162 -9.52 -1.70 -33.41
N ALA A 163 -10.16 -0.54 -33.22
CA ALA A 163 -10.91 0.14 -34.28
C ALA A 163 -10.00 0.57 -35.45
N ASP A 164 -8.83 1.13 -35.14
CA ASP A 164 -7.84 1.52 -36.15
C ASP A 164 -7.31 0.32 -36.94
N LEU A 165 -7.08 -0.81 -36.24
CA LEU A 165 -6.66 -2.06 -36.87
C LEU A 165 -7.72 -2.59 -37.84
N GLU A 166 -9.01 -2.52 -37.48
CA GLU A 166 -10.10 -2.90 -38.39
C GLU A 166 -10.13 -2.02 -39.64
N VAL A 167 -9.97 -0.71 -39.49
CA VAL A 167 -9.91 0.23 -40.63
C VAL A 167 -8.71 -0.08 -41.53
N LEU A 168 -7.54 -0.30 -40.94
CA LEU A 168 -6.32 -0.66 -41.69
C LEU A 168 -6.52 -1.98 -42.45
N ASN A 169 -7.16 -2.97 -41.84
CA ASN A 169 -7.43 -4.26 -42.48
C ASN A 169 -8.40 -4.13 -43.67
N ARG A 170 -9.43 -3.27 -43.55
CA ARG A 170 -10.32 -2.93 -44.69
C ARG A 170 -9.54 -2.27 -45.82
N ASN A 171 -8.73 -1.25 -45.52
CA ASN A 171 -7.92 -0.54 -46.51
C ASN A 171 -6.95 -1.47 -47.23
N ASN A 172 -6.31 -2.39 -46.49
CA ASN A 172 -5.39 -3.37 -47.08
C ASN A 172 -6.14 -4.34 -48.02
N THR A 173 -7.35 -4.76 -47.64
CA THR A 173 -8.21 -5.60 -48.49
C THR A 173 -8.57 -4.91 -49.80
N GLU A 174 -8.93 -3.61 -49.74
CA GLU A 174 -9.19 -2.81 -50.94
C GLU A 174 -7.95 -2.65 -51.81
N LEU A 175 -6.79 -2.34 -51.21
CA LEU A 175 -5.53 -2.20 -51.95
C LEU A 175 -5.17 -3.49 -52.71
N VAL A 176 -5.32 -4.65 -52.05
CA VAL A 176 -5.11 -5.96 -52.69
C VAL A 176 -6.05 -6.16 -53.87
N LYS A 177 -7.31 -5.70 -53.77
CA LYS A 177 -8.27 -5.75 -54.88
C LYS A 177 -7.80 -4.86 -56.05
N TRP A 178 -7.44 -3.61 -55.79
CA TRP A 178 -6.92 -2.69 -56.81
C TRP A 178 -5.67 -3.23 -57.50
N TYR A 179 -4.77 -3.85 -56.74
CA TYR A 179 -3.56 -4.47 -57.28
C TYR A 179 -3.89 -5.62 -58.24
N LYS A 180 -4.84 -6.49 -57.89
CA LYS A 180 -5.29 -7.58 -58.77
C LYS A 180 -5.93 -7.06 -60.06
N GLU A 181 -6.78 -6.03 -59.97
CA GLU A 181 -7.38 -5.39 -61.13
C GLU A 181 -6.33 -4.75 -62.06
N LEU A 182 -5.35 -4.06 -61.47
CA LEU A 182 -4.25 -3.46 -62.23
C LEU A 182 -3.39 -4.54 -62.91
N ALA A 183 -3.04 -5.61 -62.20
CA ALA A 183 -2.30 -6.74 -62.76
C ALA A 183 -3.05 -7.37 -63.94
N ALA A 184 -4.38 -7.58 -63.82
CA ALA A 184 -5.21 -8.10 -64.90
C ALA A 184 -5.21 -7.17 -66.14
N LYS A 185 -5.33 -5.84 -65.94
CA LYS A 185 -5.23 -4.87 -67.03
C LYS A 185 -3.87 -4.90 -67.71
N PHE A 186 -2.80 -5.07 -66.95
CA PHE A 186 -1.44 -5.16 -67.49
C PHE A 186 -1.26 -6.42 -68.35
N THR A 187 -1.70 -7.59 -67.85
CA THR A 187 -1.69 -8.84 -68.63
C THR A 187 -2.52 -8.73 -69.91
N GLN A 188 -3.69 -8.06 -69.86
CA GLN A 188 -4.52 -7.82 -71.04
C GLN A 188 -3.81 -6.92 -72.07
N LEU A 189 -3.13 -5.86 -71.62
CA LEU A 189 -2.32 -5.00 -72.48
C LEU A 189 -1.17 -5.77 -73.13
N GLU A 190 -0.44 -6.59 -72.38
CA GLU A 190 0.64 -7.44 -72.93
C GLU A 190 0.12 -8.41 -73.99
N GLN A 191 -1.01 -9.07 -73.74
CA GLN A 191 -1.65 -9.96 -74.73
C GLN A 191 -2.14 -9.19 -75.96
N GLY A 192 -2.71 -8.00 -75.78
CA GLY A 192 -3.13 -7.12 -76.88
C GLY A 192 -1.95 -6.63 -77.74
N LEU A 193 -0.80 -6.33 -77.12
CA LEU A 193 0.43 -6.00 -77.83
C LEU A 193 0.97 -7.20 -78.61
N SER A 194 1.00 -8.38 -78.00
CA SER A 194 1.50 -9.62 -78.61
C SER A 194 0.67 -10.06 -79.83
N THR A 195 -0.66 -9.94 -79.75
CA THR A 195 -1.58 -10.22 -80.86
C THR A 195 -1.48 -9.20 -82.01
N ARG A 196 -1.17 -7.93 -81.71
CA ARG A 196 -0.94 -6.91 -82.74
C ARG A 196 0.37 -7.08 -83.50
N THR A 197 1.36 -7.73 -82.91
CA THR A 197 2.62 -8.10 -83.58
C THR A 197 2.45 -9.31 -84.52
N THR A 198 1.38 -10.11 -84.36
CA THR A 198 1.12 -11.31 -85.18
C THR A 198 0.12 -11.09 -86.32
N LEU A 199 -0.71 -10.03 -86.28
CA LEU A 199 -1.56 -9.62 -87.41
C LEU A 199 -0.82 -8.63 -88.33
N GLY A 200 0.08 -9.15 -89.18
CA GLY A 200 0.86 -8.33 -90.08
C GLY A 200 0.05 -7.74 -91.24
N ILE A 201 0.24 -6.43 -91.53
CA ILE A 201 0.24 -5.87 -92.90
C ILE A 201 1.27 -4.74 -92.97
N SER A 202 2.16 -4.90 -93.94
CA SER A 202 3.16 -3.96 -94.44
C SER A 202 2.55 -2.64 -94.90
N THR A 203 2.88 -1.55 -94.21
CA THR A 203 3.08 -0.23 -94.81
C THR A 203 4.13 0.54 -94.00
N THR A 204 5.11 1.02 -94.73
CA THR A 204 6.19 1.98 -94.44
C THR A 204 6.09 2.77 -93.13
N PRO A 205 7.19 2.89 -92.34
CA PRO A 205 7.18 3.65 -91.10
C PRO A 205 7.16 5.16 -91.40
N VAL A 206 6.00 5.78 -91.25
CA VAL A 206 5.91 7.21 -90.97
C VAL A 206 6.36 7.38 -89.51
N PRO A 207 7.31 8.28 -89.20
CA PRO A 207 7.74 8.48 -87.83
C PRO A 207 6.60 9.16 -87.07
N VAL A 208 5.78 8.37 -86.38
CA VAL A 208 4.94 8.88 -85.31
C VAL A 208 5.89 9.19 -84.18
N VAL A 209 6.34 10.44 -84.14
CA VAL A 209 6.99 11.03 -82.98
C VAL A 209 6.07 10.75 -81.81
N SER A 210 6.49 9.84 -80.94
CA SER A 210 6.05 9.82 -79.57
C SER A 210 6.34 11.21 -79.03
N GLN A 211 5.33 12.06 -79.03
CA GLN A 211 5.32 13.25 -78.22
C GLN A 211 5.23 12.74 -76.79
N ALA A 212 6.34 12.20 -76.29
CA ALA A 212 6.67 12.27 -74.89
C ALA A 212 6.33 13.70 -74.54
N LEU A 213 5.37 13.85 -73.64
CA LEU A 213 5.03 15.12 -73.03
C LEU A 213 6.30 15.56 -72.31
N ARG A 214 7.26 16.10 -73.08
CA ARG A 214 8.43 16.82 -72.59
C ARG A 214 7.79 18.05 -71.99
N ILE A 215 7.43 17.92 -70.71
CA ILE A 215 7.12 19.05 -69.84
C ILE A 215 8.23 20.04 -70.13
N LYS A 216 7.91 21.12 -70.85
CA LYS A 216 8.83 22.22 -71.08
C LYS A 216 9.45 22.52 -69.73
N ALA A 217 10.78 22.49 -69.66
CA ALA A 217 11.51 22.78 -68.43
C ALA A 217 10.96 24.08 -67.86
N SER A 218 10.13 23.97 -66.82
CA SER A 218 9.61 25.12 -66.10
C SER A 218 10.82 25.85 -65.55
N GLU A 219 10.85 27.18 -65.69
CA GLU A 219 11.83 27.97 -64.96
C GLU A 219 11.71 27.68 -63.46
N PRO A 220 12.84 27.68 -62.74
CA PRO A 220 12.86 27.43 -61.31
C PRO A 220 12.07 28.54 -60.57
N PRO A 221 11.23 28.18 -59.58
CA PRO A 221 10.54 29.16 -58.75
C PRO A 221 11.53 30.09 -58.04
N LYS A 222 11.36 31.41 -58.17
CA LYS A 222 12.19 32.41 -57.48
C LYS A 222 11.51 32.93 -56.21
N TYR A 223 12.29 33.22 -55.17
CA TYR A 223 11.80 33.81 -53.92
C TYR A 223 12.55 35.10 -53.59
N LYS A 224 11.81 36.19 -53.36
CA LYS A 224 12.34 37.55 -53.10
C LYS A 224 12.16 38.04 -51.66
N GLY A 225 11.95 37.12 -50.72
CA GLY A 225 11.69 37.47 -49.31
C GLY A 225 10.32 38.11 -49.07
N ASN A 226 9.99 38.33 -47.79
CA ASN A 226 8.65 38.71 -47.32
C ASN A 226 8.18 40.12 -47.74
N LYS A 227 9.03 40.92 -48.40
CA LYS A 227 8.74 42.32 -48.77
C LYS A 227 8.41 42.53 -50.25
N GLY A 228 8.31 41.47 -51.05
CA GLY A 228 7.96 41.60 -52.48
C GLY A 228 7.73 40.30 -53.23
N SER A 229 7.33 39.22 -52.55
CA SER A 229 7.04 37.92 -53.19
C SER A 229 5.52 37.64 -53.21
N ASP A 230 5.01 37.23 -54.37
CA ASP A 230 3.61 36.81 -54.57
C ASP A 230 3.29 35.44 -53.94
N ILE A 231 4.30 34.77 -53.38
CA ILE A 231 4.21 33.42 -52.79
C ILE A 231 4.89 33.40 -51.43
N THR A 232 4.27 32.68 -50.48
CA THR A 232 4.87 32.45 -49.15
C THR A 232 6.05 31.49 -49.23
N LEU A 233 6.93 31.51 -48.23
CA LEU A 233 8.08 30.59 -48.15
C LEU A 233 7.66 29.11 -48.24
N GLU A 234 6.57 28.73 -47.57
CA GLU A 234 6.05 27.36 -47.59
C GLU A 234 5.58 26.95 -48.98
N GLN A 235 4.85 27.84 -49.66
CA GLN A 235 4.43 27.62 -51.05
C GLN A 235 5.62 27.56 -52.01
N TRP A 236 6.67 28.35 -51.77
CA TRP A 236 7.89 28.29 -52.56
C TRP A 236 8.62 26.95 -52.37
N LEU A 237 8.76 26.47 -51.13
CA LEU A 237 9.38 25.17 -50.84
C LEU A 237 8.61 24.01 -51.49
N GLN A 238 7.28 24.03 -51.47
CA GLN A 238 6.45 23.03 -52.14
C GLN A 238 6.65 23.05 -53.66
N LYS A 239 6.70 24.24 -54.27
CA LYS A 239 6.95 24.41 -55.71
C LYS A 239 8.37 23.97 -56.11
N MET A 240 9.38 24.27 -55.29
CA MET A 240 10.76 23.82 -55.48
C MET A 240 10.87 22.29 -55.38
N GLY A 241 10.20 21.68 -54.39
CA GLY A 241 10.14 20.22 -54.25
C GLY A 241 9.54 19.52 -55.47
N LEU A 242 8.49 20.09 -56.04
CA LEU A 242 7.90 19.59 -57.29
C LEU A 242 8.85 19.78 -58.48
N TRP A 243 9.52 20.93 -58.56
CA TRP A 243 10.49 21.20 -59.63
C TRP A 243 11.69 20.25 -59.59
N PHE A 244 12.25 19.94 -58.42
CA PHE A 244 13.32 18.95 -58.27
C PHE A 244 12.90 17.56 -58.77
N ARG A 245 11.65 17.16 -58.50
CA ARG A 245 11.09 15.90 -58.99
C ARG A 245 10.96 15.88 -60.52
N VAL A 246 10.57 17.00 -61.12
CA VAL A 246 10.45 17.13 -62.58
C VAL A 246 11.82 17.13 -63.28
N GLN A 247 12.83 17.74 -62.65
CA GLN A 247 14.20 17.78 -63.18
C GLN A 247 15.07 16.58 -62.79
N ASN A 248 14.49 15.59 -62.08
CA ASN A 248 15.17 14.40 -61.60
C ASN A 248 16.40 14.70 -60.72
N ILE A 249 16.33 15.76 -59.89
CA ILE A 249 17.38 16.11 -58.92
C ILE A 249 17.13 15.30 -57.64
N THR A 250 17.94 14.27 -57.43
CA THR A 250 17.70 13.25 -56.40
C THR A 250 18.53 13.43 -55.14
N THR A 251 19.71 14.04 -55.27
CA THR A 251 20.72 14.27 -54.22
C THR A 251 20.40 15.50 -53.38
N ASP A 252 20.42 15.37 -52.05
CA ASP A 252 20.04 16.47 -51.16
C ASP A 252 21.02 17.64 -51.22
N ASN A 253 22.31 17.36 -51.46
CA ASN A 253 23.32 18.41 -51.65
C ASN A 253 22.98 19.30 -52.86
N ASP A 254 22.59 18.70 -53.99
CA ASP A 254 22.23 19.44 -55.20
C ASP A 254 20.92 20.20 -55.03
N LYS A 255 19.94 19.63 -54.31
CA LYS A 255 18.70 20.33 -53.95
C LYS A 255 18.99 21.57 -53.10
N ILE A 256 19.88 21.47 -52.11
CA ILE A 256 20.24 22.59 -51.23
C ILE A 256 21.00 23.66 -52.01
N THR A 257 22.01 23.28 -52.80
CA THR A 257 22.78 24.23 -53.61
C THR A 257 21.90 24.98 -54.61
N LEU A 258 21.00 24.28 -55.30
CA LEU A 258 20.08 24.92 -56.25
C LEU A 258 19.04 25.78 -55.53
N ALA A 259 18.47 25.33 -54.41
CA ALA A 259 17.54 26.13 -53.63
C ALA A 259 18.17 27.45 -53.17
N LEU A 260 19.43 27.43 -52.71
CA LEU A 260 20.16 28.62 -52.30
C LEU A 260 20.42 29.59 -53.47
N MET A 261 20.71 29.06 -54.66
CA MET A 261 20.97 29.87 -55.85
C MET A 261 19.73 30.64 -56.36
N TYR A 262 18.53 30.15 -56.06
CA TYR A 262 17.26 30.76 -56.48
C TYR A 262 16.56 31.59 -55.39
N LEU A 263 17.23 31.78 -54.25
CA LEU A 263 16.90 32.86 -53.32
C LEU A 263 17.50 34.16 -53.86
N GLU A 264 16.65 35.16 -54.11
CA GLU A 264 17.08 36.50 -54.50
C GLU A 264 16.90 37.44 -53.31
N GLY A 265 17.99 38.07 -52.83
CA GLY A 265 17.96 39.05 -51.72
C GLY A 265 18.76 38.60 -50.51
#